data_AF-A0A7C5LYF8-F1
#
_entry.id   AF-A0A7C5LYF8-F1
#
_cell.length_a   1.000
_cell.length_b   1.000
_cell.length_c   1.000
_cell.angle_alpha   90.00
_cell.angle_beta   90.00
_cell.angle_gamma   90.00
#
_symmetry.space_group_name_H-M   'P 1'
#
loop_
_entity.id
_entity.type
_entity.pdbx_description
1 polymer ?
#
loop_
_entity_poly.entity_id
_entity_poly.type
_entity_poly.pdbx_seq_one_letter_code
_entity_poly.pdbx_strand_id
1 'polypeptide(L)'
;MPTVSLTFPDGNAREYASGVTPAEVAADISNSLRKKAISATVNGQHWDLQWPIEADASIAINTMKDEAPALELIRHDAAHIMARAVQELWPDVKVTIGPVIEHGFYYDFDREEPFTPEDLGTIEAKMREIINTRDPVRTELWDRARAVKFYEDNDEPYKVELVGMIPEGEPIRMYWHGDWQDLCRGPHLQNTGQVPADAFKLMSVAGAYWRGDSDRPMLQRIYGVAFRNRQELKKHLTMLEEAAKRDHRKLGREMDLFHMQEEAPGQVFWHPNGWMIYTTLQDYMRRMQTRGGYVEVNTPQVVDRKLWEASGHWEKYQEHMFIVEVDEEHAREKSVNALKPMNCPCHVQIYNQGLKSYRDLPLRMAEFGSCNRYEPSGALHGIMRVRGFTQDDAHIFCTEDQIEAETKTFIAFLSEIYRDLGFADFKVLFSDRPETRAGADEVWDKSEAALLSATRAAGIEPGLNPGEGAFYGPKLEFVLTDAIGRDWQCGTLQVDFVLPERLDANYIGEDGAKHRPVMLHRATLGSFERFIGILIESSAGHLPFWLAPRQVVVASIVTDANGWAEE
;
A
#
# COMPACT_ATOMS: atom_id res chain seq x y z
N MET A 1 29.09 17.23 39.57
CA MET A 1 28.24 17.52 38.39
C MET A 1 26.99 16.67 38.55
N PRO A 2 25.82 17.11 38.06
CA PRO A 2 24.65 16.24 38.03
C PRO A 2 25.00 14.94 37.27
N THR A 3 24.54 13.81 37.79
CA THR A 3 24.72 12.49 37.18
C THR A 3 23.40 12.04 36.54
N VAL A 4 23.51 11.20 35.52
CA VAL A 4 22.38 10.52 34.87
C VAL A 4 22.60 9.02 34.93
N SER A 5 21.53 8.29 35.18
CA SER A 5 21.51 6.82 35.19
C SER A 5 21.09 6.30 33.82
N LEU A 6 21.96 5.51 33.19
CA LEU A 6 21.67 4.87 31.89
C LEU A 6 21.46 3.37 32.06
N THR A 7 20.27 2.88 31.70
CA THR A 7 19.91 1.45 31.71
C THR A 7 20.20 0.79 30.37
N PHE A 8 20.98 -0.28 30.37
CA PHE A 8 21.40 -1.03 29.20
C PHE A 8 20.45 -2.21 28.91
N PRO A 9 20.52 -2.83 27.71
CA PRO A 9 19.61 -3.92 27.32
C PRO A 9 19.72 -5.20 28.17
N ASP A 10 20.84 -5.37 28.89
CA ASP A 10 21.05 -6.46 29.84
C ASP A 10 20.42 -6.20 31.23
N GLY A 11 19.75 -5.06 31.40
CA GLY A 11 19.12 -4.63 32.64
C GLY A 11 20.08 -3.95 33.62
N ASN A 12 21.39 -3.87 33.31
CA ASN A 12 22.34 -3.17 34.16
C ASN A 12 22.19 -1.65 33.99
N ALA A 13 22.41 -0.90 35.07
CA ALA A 13 22.47 0.56 35.04
C ALA A 13 23.90 1.04 35.35
N ARG A 14 24.34 2.11 34.69
CA ARG A 14 25.59 2.81 35.02
C ARG A 14 25.34 4.31 35.14
N GLU A 15 26.09 4.96 36.01
CA GLU A 15 26.04 6.41 36.18
C GLU A 15 27.08 7.11 35.31
N TYR A 16 26.67 8.19 34.66
CA TYR A 16 27.52 9.08 33.88
C TYR A 16 27.28 10.53 34.28
N ALA A 17 28.17 11.44 33.88
CA ALA A 17 27.90 12.86 34.01
C ALA A 17 26.73 13.25 33.09
N SER A 18 25.81 14.11 33.56
CA SER A 18 24.75 14.68 32.71
C SER A 18 25.36 15.41 31.51
N GLY A 19 24.81 15.15 30.33
CA GLY A 19 25.36 15.61 29.05
C GLY A 19 26.26 14.59 28.36
N VAL A 20 26.46 13.39 28.93
CA VAL A 20 27.19 12.30 28.28
C VAL A 20 26.57 11.97 26.92
N THR A 21 27.42 11.69 25.94
CA THR A 21 27.00 11.30 24.59
C THR A 21 27.03 9.78 24.42
N PRO A 22 26.21 9.20 23.52
CA PRO A 22 26.32 7.78 23.23
C PRO A 22 27.70 7.37 22.68
N ALA A 23 28.42 8.28 22.00
CA ALA A 23 29.81 8.05 21.60
C ALA A 23 30.73 7.77 22.80
N GLU A 24 30.61 8.56 23.88
CA GLU A 24 31.37 8.38 25.12
C GLU A 24 30.97 7.12 25.85
N VAL A 25 29.67 6.81 25.92
CA VAL A 25 29.16 5.55 26.50
C VAL A 25 29.71 4.34 25.75
N ALA A 26 29.69 4.36 24.41
CA ALA A 26 30.27 3.29 23.60
C ALA A 26 31.78 3.14 23.82
N ALA A 27 32.49 4.26 24.04
CA ALA A 27 33.92 4.28 24.37
C ALA A 27 34.23 3.67 25.73
N ASP A 28 33.42 3.96 26.75
CA ASP A 28 33.52 3.39 28.10
C ASP A 28 33.31 1.87 28.11
N ILE A 29 32.32 1.38 27.35
CA ILE A 29 32.04 -0.06 27.25
C ILE A 29 33.21 -0.82 26.63
N SER A 30 33.66 -0.41 25.43
CA SER A 30 34.87 -0.96 24.83
C SER A 30 35.32 -0.17 23.60
N ASN A 31 36.64 -0.18 23.34
CA ASN A 31 37.19 0.39 22.11
C ASN A 31 36.66 -0.29 20.83
N SER A 32 36.26 -1.56 20.89
CA SER A 32 35.64 -2.25 19.75
C SER A 32 34.24 -1.72 19.46
N LEU A 33 33.42 -1.49 20.49
CA LEU A 33 32.07 -0.95 20.33
C LEU A 33 32.12 0.47 19.82
N ARG A 34 32.99 1.32 20.40
CA ARG A 34 33.23 2.70 19.93
C ARG A 34 33.45 2.79 18.42
N LYS A 35 34.26 1.88 17.86
CA LYS A 35 34.57 1.87 16.41
C LYS A 35 33.42 1.38 15.53
N LYS A 36 32.46 0.63 16.09
CA LYS A 36 31.32 0.03 15.37
C LYS A 36 30.02 0.80 15.55
N ALA A 37 29.94 1.66 16.56
CA ALA A 37 28.77 2.47 16.85
C ALA A 37 28.46 3.39 15.68
N ILE A 38 27.18 3.48 15.32
CA ILE A 38 26.67 4.40 14.29
C ILE A 38 25.63 5.36 14.84
N SER A 39 24.85 4.93 15.83
CA SER A 39 23.86 5.69 16.57
C SER A 39 23.52 4.98 17.88
N ALA A 40 22.54 5.48 18.61
CA ALA A 40 21.94 4.81 19.75
C ALA A 40 20.41 4.87 19.68
N THR A 41 19.77 4.04 20.49
CA THR A 41 18.35 4.14 20.80
C THR A 41 18.24 4.60 22.24
N VAL A 42 17.66 5.78 22.48
CA VAL A 42 17.51 6.39 23.80
C VAL A 42 16.02 6.54 24.09
N ASN A 43 15.51 5.88 25.13
CA ASN A 43 14.07 5.85 25.45
C ASN A 43 13.17 5.49 24.25
N GLY A 44 13.63 4.55 23.43
CA GLY A 44 12.93 4.11 22.22
C GLY A 44 13.07 5.03 21.00
N GLN A 45 13.78 6.16 21.11
CA GLN A 45 14.01 7.10 20.01
C GLN A 45 15.39 6.90 19.38
N HIS A 46 15.47 7.03 18.04
CA HIS A 46 16.74 6.97 17.32
C HIS A 46 17.55 8.24 17.60
N TRP A 47 18.76 8.05 18.12
CA TRP A 47 19.58 9.09 18.76
C TRP A 47 20.98 9.15 18.14
N ASP A 48 21.44 10.36 17.81
CA ASP A 48 22.78 10.56 17.26
C ASP A 48 23.86 10.31 18.33
N LEU A 49 25.03 9.81 17.91
CA LEU A 49 26.14 9.58 18.84
C LEU A 49 26.70 10.88 19.43
N GLN A 50 26.43 12.03 18.82
CA GLN A 50 26.91 13.35 19.24
C GLN A 50 25.90 14.09 20.14
N TRP A 51 24.68 13.58 20.30
CA TRP A 51 23.66 14.26 21.07
C TRP A 51 23.79 13.98 22.58
N PRO A 52 23.78 15.00 23.44
CA PRO A 52 23.89 14.83 24.88
C PRO A 52 22.66 14.13 25.46
N ILE A 53 22.87 13.35 26.53
CA ILE A 53 21.82 12.75 27.34
C ILE A 53 21.80 13.47 28.69
N GLU A 54 20.76 14.26 28.93
CA GLU A 54 20.67 15.15 30.09
C GLU A 54 19.89 14.57 31.27
N ALA A 55 19.09 13.53 31.02
CA ALA A 55 18.23 12.87 32.00
C ALA A 55 18.41 11.35 31.98
N ASP A 56 17.95 10.68 33.03
CA ASP A 56 17.94 9.22 33.12
C ASP A 56 17.22 8.60 31.93
N ALA A 57 17.82 7.56 31.35
CA ALA A 57 17.30 6.97 30.12
C ALA A 57 17.68 5.49 29.97
N SER A 58 16.88 4.77 29.20
CA SER A 58 17.31 3.51 28.59
C SER A 58 18.17 3.80 27.36
N ILE A 59 19.25 3.05 27.16
CA ILE A 59 20.16 3.22 26.02
C ILE A 59 20.53 1.86 25.40
N ALA A 60 20.53 1.81 24.06
CA ALA A 60 21.14 0.73 23.28
C ALA A 60 22.05 1.33 22.19
N ILE A 61 23.29 0.86 22.06
CA ILE A 61 24.19 1.31 21.00
C ILE A 61 23.91 0.51 19.73
N ASN A 62 23.60 1.21 18.63
CA ASN A 62 23.34 0.62 17.33
C ASN A 62 24.64 0.54 16.51
N THR A 63 24.76 -0.50 15.71
CA THR A 63 25.87 -0.76 14.79
C THR A 63 25.34 -1.06 13.39
N MET A 64 26.22 -1.19 12.40
CA MET A 64 25.83 -1.61 11.04
C MET A 64 25.13 -2.98 10.97
N LYS A 65 25.15 -3.78 12.04
CA LYS A 65 24.42 -5.05 12.12
C LYS A 65 22.93 -4.86 12.42
N ASP A 66 22.58 -3.74 13.05
CA ASP A 66 21.22 -3.43 13.46
C ASP A 66 20.50 -2.82 12.26
N GLU A 67 19.76 -3.65 11.53
CA GLU A 67 19.34 -3.38 10.15
C GLU A 67 18.52 -2.09 9.99
N ALA A 68 17.49 -1.91 10.81
CA ALA A 68 16.60 -0.75 10.73
C ALA A 68 17.36 0.58 10.95
N PRO A 69 18.05 0.81 12.08
CA PRO A 69 18.79 2.07 12.28
C PRO A 69 19.95 2.24 11.29
N ALA A 70 20.59 1.15 10.87
CA ALA A 70 21.67 1.23 9.87
C ALA A 70 21.16 1.67 8.49
N LEU A 71 20.06 1.08 7.99
CA LEU A 71 19.51 1.45 6.69
C LEU A 71 18.94 2.87 6.67
N GLU A 72 18.29 3.30 7.76
CA GLU A 72 17.82 4.68 7.90
C GLU A 72 18.98 5.67 7.74
N LEU A 73 20.06 5.49 8.52
CA LEU A 73 21.24 6.33 8.45
C LEU A 73 21.95 6.27 7.10
N ILE A 74 22.15 5.09 6.53
CA ILE A 74 22.79 4.94 5.21
C ILE A 74 22.03 5.72 4.15
N ARG A 75 20.70 5.65 4.14
CA ARG A 75 19.87 6.35 3.15
C ARG A 75 19.83 7.84 3.40
N HIS A 76 19.77 8.24 4.66
CA HIS A 76 19.75 9.65 5.04
C HIS A 76 21.07 10.35 4.70
N ASP A 77 22.20 9.77 5.08
CA ASP A 77 23.51 10.27 4.72
C ASP A 77 23.77 10.18 3.21
N ALA A 78 23.25 9.18 2.50
CA ALA A 78 23.33 9.12 1.04
C ALA A 78 22.55 10.25 0.36
N ALA A 79 21.39 10.66 0.91
CA ALA A 79 20.67 11.85 0.45
C ALA A 79 21.50 13.14 0.63
N HIS A 80 22.12 13.33 1.81
CA HIS A 80 22.99 14.48 2.05
C HIS A 80 24.22 14.49 1.15
N ILE A 81 24.86 13.33 0.97
CA ILE A 81 26.01 13.19 0.06
C ILE A 81 25.59 13.47 -1.39
N MET A 82 24.37 13.10 -1.80
CA MET A 82 23.82 13.44 -3.11
C MET A 82 23.61 14.96 -3.23
N ALA A 83 23.00 15.61 -2.22
CA ALA A 83 22.79 17.05 -2.22
C ALA A 83 24.12 17.82 -2.31
N ARG A 84 25.11 17.42 -1.51
CA ARG A 84 26.48 17.94 -1.60
C ARG A 84 27.09 17.71 -2.98
N ALA A 85 26.98 16.51 -3.53
CA ALA A 85 27.51 16.19 -4.85
C ALA A 85 26.91 17.08 -5.94
N VAL A 86 25.60 17.33 -5.89
CA VAL A 86 24.90 18.20 -6.83
C VAL A 86 25.39 19.65 -6.68
N GLN A 87 25.49 20.19 -5.47
CA GLN A 87 25.99 21.56 -5.28
C GLN A 87 27.48 21.73 -5.61
N GLU A 88 28.32 20.69 -5.43
CA GLU A 88 29.72 20.74 -5.87
C GLU A 88 29.85 20.69 -7.41
N LEU A 89 28.91 20.03 -8.11
CA LEU A 89 28.88 19.98 -9.58
C LEU A 89 28.23 21.24 -10.19
N TRP A 90 27.17 21.74 -9.54
CA TRP A 90 26.38 22.89 -9.96
C TRP A 90 26.13 23.82 -8.76
N PRO A 91 27.04 24.77 -8.49
CA PRO A 91 26.99 25.63 -7.30
C PRO A 91 25.74 26.52 -7.18
N ASP A 92 25.07 26.82 -8.29
CA ASP A 92 23.86 27.66 -8.30
C ASP A 92 22.59 26.89 -7.92
N VAL A 93 22.67 25.55 -7.75
CA VAL A 93 21.53 24.71 -7.39
C VAL A 93 21.20 24.87 -5.92
N LYS A 94 19.92 25.11 -5.63
CA LYS A 94 19.41 25.19 -4.26
C LYS A 94 18.83 23.85 -3.85
N VAL A 95 19.15 23.41 -2.64
CA VAL A 95 18.70 22.12 -2.10
C VAL A 95 17.55 22.36 -1.13
N THR A 96 16.51 21.53 -1.20
CA THR A 96 15.29 21.75 -0.40
C THR A 96 15.10 20.67 0.68
N ILE A 97 14.41 19.57 0.36
CA ILE A 97 14.12 18.45 1.26
C ILE A 97 14.60 17.13 0.66
N GLY A 98 15.11 16.24 1.52
CA GLY A 98 15.54 14.91 1.09
C GLY A 98 15.31 13.81 2.13
N PRO A 99 14.06 13.35 2.30
CA PRO A 99 13.74 12.33 3.28
C PRO A 99 14.10 10.91 2.81
N VAL A 100 14.23 10.02 3.78
CA VAL A 100 14.30 8.58 3.56
C VAL A 100 12.92 8.04 3.17
N ILE A 101 12.90 7.05 2.29
CA ILE A 101 11.74 6.24 1.92
C ILE A 101 12.05 4.75 2.13
N GLU A 102 11.05 3.88 2.06
CA GLU A 102 11.14 2.46 2.46
C GLU A 102 12.38 1.71 1.95
N HIS A 103 12.82 1.98 0.72
CA HIS A 103 13.98 1.33 0.10
C HIS A 103 15.11 2.29 -0.29
N GLY A 104 15.00 3.57 0.04
CA GLY A 104 15.89 4.57 -0.53
C GLY A 104 15.69 5.97 0.05
N PHE A 105 15.87 6.96 -0.80
CA PHE A 105 15.73 8.37 -0.48
C PHE A 105 15.39 9.15 -1.75
N TYR A 106 14.99 10.39 -1.59
CA TYR A 106 15.02 11.36 -2.67
C TYR A 106 15.60 12.68 -2.17
N TYR A 107 15.89 13.60 -3.09
CA TYR A 107 16.14 14.99 -2.74
C TYR A 107 15.57 15.89 -3.84
N ASP A 108 14.94 16.99 -3.43
CA ASP A 108 14.34 18.00 -4.30
C ASP A 108 15.29 19.18 -4.49
N PHE A 109 15.52 19.53 -5.76
CA PHE A 109 16.45 20.56 -6.20
C PHE A 109 15.72 21.66 -6.97
N ASP A 110 16.05 22.91 -6.68
CA ASP A 110 15.69 24.04 -7.52
C ASP A 110 16.87 24.34 -8.46
N ARG A 111 16.65 24.07 -9.75
CA ARG A 111 17.62 24.23 -10.82
C ARG A 111 16.86 24.62 -12.09
N GLU A 112 17.33 25.65 -12.79
CA GLU A 112 16.72 26.10 -14.05
C GLU A 112 16.82 25.05 -15.15
N GLU A 113 17.99 24.43 -15.31
CA GLU A 113 18.20 23.37 -16.29
C GLU A 113 17.73 22.00 -15.76
N PRO A 114 16.88 21.28 -16.49
CA PRO A 114 16.47 19.93 -16.10
C PRO A 114 17.64 18.96 -15.98
N PHE A 115 17.64 18.13 -14.94
CA PHE A 115 18.51 16.96 -14.85
C PHE A 115 18.12 15.94 -15.92
N THR A 116 19.14 15.33 -16.49
CA THR A 116 19.04 14.29 -17.50
C THR A 116 19.40 12.93 -16.88
N PRO A 117 18.98 11.81 -17.48
CA PRO A 117 19.44 10.48 -17.05
C PRO A 117 20.97 10.35 -17.03
N GLU A 118 21.67 11.04 -17.92
CA GLU A 118 23.13 11.09 -17.99
C GLU A 118 23.76 11.78 -16.77
N ASP A 119 23.11 12.83 -16.24
CA ASP A 119 23.58 13.55 -15.05
C ASP A 119 23.64 12.64 -13.82
N LEU A 120 22.75 11.65 -13.72
CA LEU A 120 22.74 10.69 -12.61
C LEU A 120 24.07 9.94 -12.50
N GLY A 121 24.67 9.54 -13.62
CA GLY A 121 25.98 8.87 -13.63
C GLY A 121 27.11 9.78 -13.12
N THR A 122 27.06 11.06 -13.48
CA THR A 122 28.01 12.08 -13.01
C THR A 122 27.87 12.34 -11.52
N ILE A 123 26.64 12.48 -11.03
CA ILE A 123 26.34 12.67 -9.60
C ILE A 123 26.81 11.46 -8.80
N GLU A 124 26.51 10.24 -9.25
CA GLU A 124 26.98 9.03 -8.56
C GLU A 124 28.51 8.96 -8.47
N ALA A 125 29.23 9.34 -9.52
CA ALA A 125 30.69 9.39 -9.50
C ALA A 125 31.19 10.38 -8.44
N LYS A 126 30.57 11.56 -8.36
CA LYS A 126 30.90 12.59 -7.37
C LYS A 126 30.55 12.16 -5.94
N MET A 127 29.41 11.49 -5.73
CA MET A 127 29.04 10.89 -4.44
C MET A 127 30.09 9.89 -3.97
N ARG A 128 30.61 9.03 -4.86
CA ARG A 128 31.69 8.07 -4.52
C ARG A 128 32.98 8.78 -4.16
N GLU A 129 33.33 9.88 -4.84
CA GLU A 129 34.46 10.73 -4.46
C GLU A 129 34.30 11.24 -3.02
N ILE A 130 33.15 11.84 -2.70
CA ILE A 130 32.82 12.36 -1.36
C ILE A 130 32.86 11.27 -0.30
N ILE A 131 32.31 10.08 -0.55
CA ILE A 131 32.37 8.96 0.41
C ILE A 131 33.81 8.55 0.69
N ASN A 132 34.66 8.55 -0.33
CA ASN A 132 36.07 8.15 -0.20
C ASN A 132 36.93 9.16 0.55
N THR A 133 36.52 10.43 0.65
CA THR A 133 37.20 11.44 1.49
C THR A 133 37.09 11.09 2.98
N ARG A 134 35.99 10.44 3.39
CA ARG A 134 35.65 10.12 4.78
C ARG A 134 35.58 11.35 5.68
N ASP A 135 35.05 12.45 5.15
CA ASP A 135 34.88 13.69 5.88
C ASP A 135 34.07 13.44 7.18
N PRO A 136 34.52 14.01 8.32
CA PRO A 136 33.80 13.88 9.57
C PRO A 136 32.44 14.59 9.47
N VAL A 137 31.42 13.97 10.08
CA VAL A 137 30.11 14.59 10.22
C VAL A 137 30.03 15.25 11.59
N ARG A 138 29.79 16.56 11.61
CA ARG A 138 29.65 17.35 12.85
C ARG A 138 28.27 17.99 12.93
N THR A 139 27.74 18.11 14.14
CA THR A 139 26.45 18.76 14.40
C THR A 139 26.63 20.02 15.25
N GLU A 140 25.92 21.08 14.90
CA GLU A 140 25.85 22.31 15.69
C GLU A 140 24.40 22.68 16.00
N LEU A 141 24.16 23.20 17.20
CA LEU A 141 22.89 23.80 17.58
C LEU A 141 22.93 25.30 17.33
N TRP A 142 22.00 25.78 16.51
CA TRP A 142 21.90 27.19 16.19
C TRP A 142 20.60 27.77 16.75
N ASP A 143 20.63 29.03 17.14
CA ASP A 143 19.41 29.77 17.39
C ASP A 143 18.70 30.07 16.06
N ARG A 144 17.39 30.24 16.13
CA ARG A 144 16.54 30.44 14.95
C ARG A 144 16.93 31.68 14.15
N ALA A 145 17.24 32.78 14.83
CA ALA A 145 17.59 34.04 14.17
C ALA A 145 18.90 33.92 13.39
N ARG A 146 19.91 33.25 13.96
CA ARG A 146 21.17 32.92 13.29
C ARG A 146 20.96 32.04 12.07
N ALA A 147 20.14 30.98 12.20
CA ALA A 147 19.87 30.07 11.09
C ALA A 147 19.14 30.76 9.93
N VAL A 148 18.09 31.54 10.22
CA VAL A 148 17.39 32.33 9.20
C VAL A 148 18.35 33.29 8.50
N LYS A 149 19.09 34.09 9.27
CA LYS A 149 20.03 35.06 8.71
C LYS A 149 21.08 34.40 7.80
N PHE A 150 21.62 33.25 8.23
CA PHE A 150 22.60 32.52 7.42
C PHE A 150 22.01 32.07 6.08
N TYR A 151 20.81 31.51 6.07
CA TYR A 151 20.20 31.07 4.81
C TYR A 151 19.73 32.24 3.92
N GLU A 152 19.32 33.37 4.51
CA GLU A 152 19.06 34.60 3.75
C GLU A 152 20.35 35.15 3.10
N ASP A 153 21.45 35.20 3.86
CA ASP A 153 22.75 35.71 3.37
C ASP A 153 23.34 34.80 2.26
N ASN A 154 22.93 33.53 2.18
CA ASN A 154 23.37 32.55 1.16
C ASN A 154 22.32 32.28 0.07
N ASP A 155 21.22 33.05 0.01
CA ASP A 155 20.15 32.90 -0.99
C ASP A 155 19.50 31.49 -1.02
N GLU A 156 19.24 30.93 0.16
CA GLU A 156 18.60 29.63 0.38
C GLU A 156 17.15 29.80 0.92
N PRO A 157 16.19 30.30 0.12
CA PRO A 157 14.84 30.66 0.57
C PRO A 157 14.05 29.46 1.10
N TYR A 158 14.28 28.27 0.55
CA TYR A 158 13.61 27.04 1.01
C TYR A 158 14.03 26.68 2.44
N LYS A 159 15.31 26.83 2.78
CA LYS A 159 15.80 26.57 4.13
C LYS A 159 15.29 27.60 5.14
N VAL A 160 15.13 28.86 4.75
CA VAL A 160 14.47 29.88 5.58
C VAL A 160 13.05 29.47 5.94
N GLU A 161 12.25 29.02 4.96
CA GLU A 161 10.89 28.53 5.20
C GLU A 161 10.89 27.29 6.13
N LEU A 162 11.79 26.33 5.91
CA LEU A 162 11.91 25.14 6.75
C LEU A 162 12.27 25.48 8.20
N VAL A 163 13.20 26.42 8.41
CA VAL A 163 13.51 26.91 9.76
C VAL A 163 12.25 27.48 10.41
N GLY A 164 11.45 28.26 9.68
CA GLY A 164 10.19 28.82 10.18
C GLY A 164 9.15 27.79 10.62
N MET A 165 9.18 26.58 10.05
CA MET A 165 8.23 25.49 10.36
C MET A 165 8.60 24.67 11.58
N ILE A 166 9.87 24.69 12.00
CA ILE A 166 10.30 23.97 13.20
C ILE A 166 9.55 24.60 14.41
N PRO A 167 8.85 23.82 15.25
CA PRO A 167 8.14 24.37 16.41
C PRO A 167 9.07 25.13 17.37
N GLU A 168 8.52 26.07 18.15
CA GLU A 168 9.31 26.74 19.20
C GLU A 168 9.76 25.73 20.27
N GLY A 169 11.01 25.89 20.74
CA GLY A 169 11.62 24.98 21.72
C GLY A 169 12.31 23.76 21.11
N GLU A 170 12.04 23.42 19.86
CA GLU A 170 12.74 22.32 19.17
C GLU A 170 14.15 22.74 18.72
N PRO A 171 15.15 21.84 18.80
CA PRO A 171 16.52 22.15 18.44
C PRO A 171 16.68 22.32 16.93
N ILE A 172 17.28 23.44 16.52
CA ILE A 172 17.66 23.70 15.13
C ILE A 172 19.09 23.20 14.95
N ARG A 173 19.22 22.04 14.28
CA ARG A 173 20.50 21.34 14.10
C ARG A 173 21.04 21.56 12.69
N MET A 174 22.29 22.01 12.63
CA MET A 174 23.07 22.07 11.40
C MET A 174 23.99 20.87 11.35
N TYR A 175 23.90 20.08 10.28
CA TYR A 175 24.79 18.97 10.02
C TYR A 175 25.80 19.36 8.96
N TRP A 176 27.07 19.06 9.20
CA TRP A 176 28.14 19.35 8.28
C TRP A 176 28.81 18.07 7.83
N HIS A 177 28.97 17.90 6.53
CA HIS A 177 29.71 16.81 5.90
C HIS A 177 31.01 17.42 5.37
N GLY A 178 32.05 17.46 6.23
CA GLY A 178 33.21 18.29 5.97
C GLY A 178 32.86 19.78 6.05
N ASP A 179 33.03 20.50 4.95
CA ASP A 179 32.72 21.93 4.84
C ASP A 179 31.31 22.21 4.29
N TRP A 180 30.65 21.20 3.71
CA TRP A 180 29.27 21.32 3.25
C TRP A 180 28.29 21.20 4.41
N GLN A 181 27.19 21.94 4.38
CA GLN A 181 26.26 22.07 5.50
C GLN A 181 24.81 21.92 5.06
N ASP A 182 23.98 21.32 5.92
CA ASP A 182 22.53 21.25 5.73
C ASP A 182 21.74 21.36 7.05
N LEU A 183 20.52 21.88 6.96
CA LEU A 183 19.53 21.87 8.03
C LEU A 183 18.87 20.49 8.05
N CYS A 184 19.09 19.75 9.12
CA CYS A 184 18.47 18.43 9.25
C CYS A 184 18.20 18.08 10.72
N ARG A 185 17.13 17.31 10.94
CA ARG A 185 16.79 16.79 12.27
C ARG A 185 17.79 15.72 12.75
N GLY A 186 18.46 15.02 11.83
CA GLY A 186 19.28 13.85 12.14
C GLY A 186 18.46 12.63 12.58
N PRO A 187 19.12 11.56 13.07
CA PRO A 187 20.57 11.42 13.25
C PRO A 187 21.35 11.20 11.94
N HIS A 188 22.68 11.27 12.01
CA HIS A 188 23.60 10.98 10.89
C HIS A 188 24.74 10.01 11.28
N LEU A 189 25.38 9.42 10.27
CA LEU A 189 26.65 8.71 10.44
C LEU A 189 27.75 9.67 10.91
N GLN A 190 28.84 9.14 11.45
CA GLN A 190 29.94 9.94 12.03
C GLN A 190 30.95 10.44 11.00
N ASN A 191 30.97 9.84 9.81
CA ASN A 191 31.71 10.31 8.66
C ASN A 191 31.09 9.78 7.37
N THR A 192 31.30 10.49 6.26
CA THR A 192 30.75 10.11 4.95
C THR A 192 31.20 8.72 4.48
N GLY A 193 32.38 8.28 4.94
CA GLY A 193 32.97 6.98 4.62
C GLY A 193 32.27 5.77 5.22
N GLN A 194 31.29 5.97 6.12
CA GLN A 194 30.46 4.90 6.65
C GLN A 194 29.31 4.52 5.69
N VAL A 195 28.96 5.37 4.72
CA VAL A 195 28.06 5.01 3.63
C VAL A 195 28.81 4.05 2.69
N PRO A 196 28.29 2.85 2.38
CA PRO A 196 29.00 1.93 1.50
C PRO A 196 28.97 2.43 0.04
N ALA A 197 30.15 2.79 -0.49
CA ALA A 197 30.31 3.45 -1.81
C ALA A 197 29.80 2.62 -3.02
N ASP A 198 29.63 1.31 -2.86
CA ASP A 198 29.18 0.38 -3.90
C ASP A 198 27.78 -0.20 -3.63
N ALA A 199 27.04 0.38 -2.67
CA ALA A 199 25.73 -0.09 -2.24
C ALA A 199 24.60 0.94 -2.42
N PHE A 200 24.79 1.93 -3.29
CA PHE A 200 23.72 2.85 -3.71
C PHE A 200 23.60 2.98 -5.23
N LYS A 201 22.44 3.44 -5.69
CA LYS A 201 22.17 3.76 -7.10
C LYS A 201 21.13 4.88 -7.21
N LEU A 202 21.35 5.84 -8.10
CA LEU A 202 20.35 6.83 -8.49
C LEU A 202 19.43 6.23 -9.56
N MET A 203 18.13 6.43 -9.39
CA MET A 203 17.09 5.68 -10.10
C MET A 203 16.41 6.50 -11.19
N SER A 204 15.91 7.68 -10.85
CA SER A 204 15.10 8.49 -11.76
C SER A 204 15.06 9.95 -11.33
N VAL A 205 14.80 10.82 -12.30
CA VAL A 205 14.43 12.22 -12.10
C VAL A 205 12.93 12.37 -12.29
N ALA A 206 12.26 13.11 -11.40
CA ALA A 206 10.84 13.44 -11.51
C ALA A 206 10.61 14.92 -11.20
N GLY A 207 9.48 15.49 -11.66
CA GLY A 207 9.03 16.80 -11.21
C GLY A 207 8.33 16.69 -9.85
N ALA A 208 8.57 17.65 -8.97
CA ALA A 208 7.84 17.80 -7.71
C ALA A 208 7.47 19.27 -7.53
N TYR A 209 6.34 19.54 -6.88
CA TYR A 209 6.01 20.91 -6.47
C TYR A 209 6.45 21.12 -5.03
N TRP A 210 6.97 22.31 -4.73
CA TRP A 210 7.34 22.64 -3.36
C TRP A 210 6.12 22.51 -2.43
N ARG A 211 6.24 21.66 -1.41
CA ARG A 211 5.15 21.25 -0.49
C ARG A 211 3.94 20.59 -1.15
N GLY A 212 4.08 20.11 -2.39
CA GLY A 212 2.97 19.54 -3.16
C GLY A 212 1.96 20.58 -3.66
N ASP A 213 2.30 21.87 -3.59
CA ASP A 213 1.44 22.96 -4.03
C ASP A 213 1.76 23.36 -5.47
N SER A 214 0.84 23.07 -6.39
CA SER A 214 1.00 23.33 -7.83
C SER A 214 1.18 24.80 -8.21
N ASP A 215 0.83 25.72 -7.30
CA ASP A 215 1.02 27.17 -7.51
C ASP A 215 2.45 27.63 -7.16
N ARG A 216 3.29 26.74 -6.62
CA ARG A 216 4.68 27.02 -6.22
C ARG A 216 5.69 26.53 -7.27
N PRO A 217 6.96 26.97 -7.20
CA PRO A 217 7.99 26.54 -8.14
C PRO A 217 8.08 25.02 -8.27
N MET A 218 8.19 24.56 -9.51
CA MET A 218 8.43 23.16 -9.82
C MET A 218 9.90 22.83 -9.56
N LEU A 219 10.12 21.93 -8.62
CA LEU A 219 11.41 21.36 -8.26
C LEU A 219 11.68 20.09 -9.07
N GLN A 220 12.94 19.70 -9.06
CA GLN A 220 13.41 18.47 -9.67
C GLN A 220 13.82 17.49 -8.59
N ARG A 221 13.14 16.35 -8.53
CA ARG A 221 13.36 15.28 -7.57
C ARG A 221 14.27 14.21 -8.14
N ILE A 222 15.38 13.93 -7.48
CA ILE A 222 16.22 12.77 -7.79
C ILE A 222 15.95 11.67 -6.78
N TYR A 223 15.56 10.48 -7.26
CA TYR A 223 15.37 9.29 -6.44
C TYR A 223 16.64 8.44 -6.40
N GLY A 224 16.96 7.88 -5.23
CA GLY A 224 18.05 6.94 -5.05
C GLY A 224 17.67 5.78 -4.12
N VAL A 225 18.38 4.67 -4.22
CA VAL A 225 18.31 3.53 -3.30
C VAL A 225 19.66 3.31 -2.66
N ALA A 226 19.70 2.90 -1.39
CA ALA A 226 20.93 2.59 -0.68
C ALA A 226 20.74 1.46 0.35
N PHE A 227 21.77 0.62 0.48
CA PHE A 227 21.79 -0.62 1.26
C PHE A 227 23.10 -0.78 2.04
N ARG A 228 23.18 -1.80 2.91
CA ARG A 228 24.38 -2.03 3.73
C ARG A 228 25.55 -2.58 2.93
N ASN A 229 25.28 -3.17 1.76
CA ASN A 229 26.30 -3.77 0.92
C ASN A 229 25.81 -3.95 -0.54
N ARG A 230 26.76 -4.21 -1.43
CA ARG A 230 26.53 -4.45 -2.86
C ARG A 230 25.61 -5.63 -3.16
N GLN A 231 25.59 -6.68 -2.32
CA GLN A 231 24.74 -7.85 -2.56
C GLN A 231 23.26 -7.51 -2.36
N GLU A 232 22.94 -6.76 -1.30
CA GLU A 232 21.60 -6.23 -1.05
C GLU A 232 21.13 -5.30 -2.17
N LEU A 233 21.98 -4.38 -2.62
CA LEU A 233 21.68 -3.52 -3.77
C LEU A 233 21.38 -4.35 -5.02
N LYS A 234 22.25 -5.32 -5.35
CA LYS A 234 22.05 -6.19 -6.52
C LYS A 234 20.73 -6.97 -6.42
N LYS A 235 20.41 -7.50 -5.24
CA LYS A 235 19.15 -8.21 -4.99
C LYS A 235 17.95 -7.29 -5.27
N HIS A 236 17.99 -6.06 -4.75
CA HIS A 236 16.91 -5.09 -4.97
C HIS A 236 16.76 -4.70 -6.44
N LEU A 237 17.86 -4.38 -7.13
CA LEU A 237 17.81 -4.03 -8.56
C LEU A 237 17.33 -5.20 -9.43
N THR A 238 17.73 -6.42 -9.11
CA THR A 238 17.24 -7.63 -9.82
C THR A 238 15.73 -7.79 -9.59
N MET A 239 15.24 -7.56 -8.37
CA MET A 239 13.80 -7.59 -8.08
C MET A 239 13.03 -6.54 -8.90
N LEU A 240 13.54 -5.30 -8.98
CA LEU A 240 12.91 -4.25 -9.80
C LEU A 240 12.91 -4.58 -11.29
N GLU A 241 13.99 -5.17 -11.81
CA GLU A 241 14.06 -5.60 -13.21
C GLU A 241 13.03 -6.69 -13.52
N GLU A 242 12.91 -7.68 -12.63
CA GLU A 242 11.90 -8.73 -12.76
C GLU A 242 10.47 -8.18 -12.62
N ALA A 243 10.24 -7.22 -11.72
CA ALA A 243 8.96 -6.52 -11.60
C ALA A 243 8.59 -5.77 -12.88
N ALA A 244 9.53 -5.05 -13.49
CA ALA A 244 9.30 -4.30 -14.72
C ALA A 244 9.00 -5.20 -15.93
N LYS A 245 9.56 -6.42 -15.98
CA LYS A 245 9.21 -7.43 -17.00
C LYS A 245 7.80 -7.96 -16.85
N ARG A 246 7.26 -7.92 -15.62
CA ARG A 246 5.96 -8.48 -15.24
C ARG A 246 4.84 -7.45 -15.23
N ASP A 247 5.15 -6.18 -15.42
CA ASP A 247 4.15 -5.10 -15.39
C ASP A 247 3.01 -5.39 -16.37
N HIS A 248 1.80 -5.57 -15.82
CA HIS A 248 0.62 -5.92 -16.60
C HIS A 248 0.24 -4.87 -17.65
N ARG A 249 0.66 -3.61 -17.49
CA ARG A 249 0.40 -2.54 -18.47
C ARG A 249 1.28 -2.70 -19.69
N LYS A 250 2.55 -3.07 -19.48
CA LYS A 250 3.50 -3.38 -20.55
C LYS A 250 3.06 -4.64 -21.29
N LEU A 251 2.83 -5.73 -20.55
CA LEU A 251 2.41 -7.02 -21.10
C LEU A 251 1.02 -6.93 -21.75
N GLY A 252 0.09 -6.22 -21.14
CA GLY A 252 -1.26 -6.00 -21.69
C GLY A 252 -1.22 -5.31 -23.05
N ARG A 253 -0.30 -4.37 -23.26
CA ARG A 253 -0.06 -3.76 -24.58
C ARG A 253 0.62 -4.72 -25.55
N GLU A 254 1.66 -5.43 -25.13
CA GLU A 254 2.40 -6.38 -25.99
C GLU A 254 1.54 -7.57 -26.45
N MET A 255 0.60 -7.99 -25.61
CA MET A 255 -0.33 -9.10 -25.85
C MET A 255 -1.68 -8.66 -26.44
N ASP A 256 -1.87 -7.36 -26.69
CA ASP A 256 -3.11 -6.78 -27.21
C ASP A 256 -4.35 -7.14 -26.38
N LEU A 257 -4.26 -6.97 -25.05
CA LEU A 257 -5.32 -7.37 -24.11
C LEU A 257 -6.32 -6.25 -23.82
N PHE A 258 -5.83 -5.02 -23.62
CA PHE A 258 -6.66 -3.88 -23.25
C PHE A 258 -5.92 -2.56 -23.46
N HIS A 259 -6.67 -1.46 -23.41
CA HIS A 259 -6.12 -0.12 -23.22
C HIS A 259 -7.00 0.74 -22.30
N MET A 260 -6.48 1.92 -21.97
CA MET A 260 -7.21 3.00 -21.29
C MET A 260 -6.99 4.30 -22.07
N GLN A 261 -7.94 5.23 -21.95
CA GLN A 261 -7.90 6.52 -22.63
C GLN A 261 -8.54 7.62 -21.77
N GLU A 262 -8.22 8.87 -22.06
CA GLU A 262 -8.58 10.04 -21.25
C GLU A 262 -10.08 10.29 -21.18
N GLU A 263 -10.84 9.87 -22.19
CA GLU A 263 -12.31 10.01 -22.23
C GLU A 263 -13.01 9.12 -21.20
N ALA A 264 -12.35 8.08 -20.68
CA ALA A 264 -12.89 7.21 -19.65
C ALA A 264 -11.84 6.85 -18.58
N PRO A 265 -11.43 7.82 -17.73
CA PRO A 265 -10.37 7.61 -16.75
C PRO A 265 -10.73 6.48 -15.77
N GLY A 266 -9.85 5.49 -15.65
CA GLY A 266 -10.05 4.34 -14.78
C GLY A 266 -11.12 3.36 -15.29
N GLN A 267 -11.48 3.41 -16.57
CA GLN A 267 -12.31 2.41 -17.24
C GLN A 267 -11.44 1.62 -18.24
N VAL A 268 -11.68 0.31 -18.35
CA VAL A 268 -10.87 -0.59 -19.19
C VAL A 268 -11.57 -0.84 -20.52
N PHE A 269 -10.86 -0.61 -21.63
CA PHE A 269 -11.28 -1.06 -22.95
C PHE A 269 -10.64 -2.42 -23.22
N TRP A 270 -11.41 -3.50 -23.04
CA TRP A 270 -10.96 -4.87 -23.29
C TRP A 270 -10.94 -5.19 -24.79
N HIS A 271 -9.81 -5.67 -25.28
CA HIS A 271 -9.62 -6.15 -26.66
C HIS A 271 -10.02 -7.62 -26.78
N PRO A 272 -10.12 -8.21 -27.98
CA PRO A 272 -10.53 -9.61 -28.14
C PRO A 272 -9.75 -10.61 -27.28
N ASN A 273 -8.42 -10.46 -27.18
CA ASN A 273 -7.60 -11.36 -26.36
C ASN A 273 -7.86 -11.18 -24.87
N GLY A 274 -7.92 -9.94 -24.38
CA GLY A 274 -8.20 -9.66 -22.97
C GLY A 274 -9.62 -10.04 -22.57
N TRP A 275 -10.59 -9.76 -23.44
CA TRP A 275 -11.98 -10.14 -23.21
C TRP A 275 -12.16 -11.66 -23.20
N MET A 276 -11.42 -12.40 -24.01
CA MET A 276 -11.44 -13.87 -23.96
C MET A 276 -10.93 -14.41 -22.62
N ILE A 277 -9.85 -13.85 -22.08
CA ILE A 277 -9.37 -14.19 -20.72
C ILE A 277 -10.48 -13.88 -19.70
N TYR A 278 -11.05 -12.68 -19.79
CA TYR A 278 -12.09 -12.20 -18.89
C TYR A 278 -13.32 -13.13 -18.86
N THR A 279 -13.92 -13.42 -20.02
CA THR A 279 -15.13 -14.24 -20.08
C THR A 279 -14.86 -15.70 -19.74
N THR A 280 -13.69 -16.23 -20.11
CA THR A 280 -13.30 -17.60 -19.75
C THR A 280 -13.16 -17.76 -18.24
N LEU A 281 -12.55 -16.77 -17.57
CA LEU A 281 -12.47 -16.72 -16.12
C LEU A 281 -13.85 -16.54 -15.47
N GLN A 282 -14.70 -15.68 -16.04
CA GLN A 282 -16.06 -15.46 -15.54
C GLN A 282 -16.90 -16.74 -15.64
N ASP A 283 -16.83 -17.46 -16.76
CA ASP A 283 -17.53 -18.72 -16.95
C ASP A 283 -17.00 -19.83 -16.04
N TYR A 284 -15.71 -19.85 -15.76
CA TYR A 284 -15.13 -20.72 -14.73
C TYR A 284 -15.73 -20.40 -13.35
N MET A 285 -15.71 -19.13 -12.96
CA MET A 285 -16.28 -18.70 -11.68
C MET A 285 -17.77 -19.03 -11.58
N ARG A 286 -18.54 -18.85 -12.66
CA ARG A 286 -19.97 -19.21 -12.72
C ARG A 286 -20.17 -20.69 -12.44
N ARG A 287 -19.42 -21.58 -13.10
CA ARG A 287 -19.48 -23.03 -12.87
C ARG A 287 -19.13 -23.39 -11.42
N MET A 288 -18.10 -22.75 -10.87
CA MET A 288 -17.70 -22.95 -9.48
C MET A 288 -18.81 -22.50 -8.52
N GLN A 289 -19.35 -21.30 -8.69
CA GLN A 289 -20.45 -20.77 -7.88
C GLN A 289 -21.69 -21.67 -7.95
N THR A 290 -22.06 -22.17 -9.13
CA THR A 290 -23.16 -23.15 -9.27
C THR A 290 -22.88 -24.44 -8.48
N ARG A 291 -21.65 -25.00 -8.57
CA ARG A 291 -21.24 -26.17 -7.76
C ARG A 291 -21.28 -25.88 -6.26
N GLY A 292 -20.97 -24.66 -5.84
CA GLY A 292 -21.04 -24.18 -4.46
C GLY A 292 -22.46 -23.86 -3.96
N GLY A 293 -23.50 -24.09 -4.79
CA GLY A 293 -24.89 -23.84 -4.42
C GLY A 293 -25.27 -22.36 -4.38
N TYR A 294 -24.56 -21.50 -5.12
CA TYR A 294 -24.93 -20.10 -5.30
C TYR A 294 -25.97 -19.95 -6.41
N VAL A 295 -26.90 -19.02 -6.21
CA VAL A 295 -27.87 -18.61 -7.21
C VAL A 295 -27.43 -17.28 -7.80
N GLU A 296 -27.10 -17.28 -9.09
CA GLU A 296 -26.69 -16.07 -9.81
C GLU A 296 -27.90 -15.15 -10.05
N VAL A 297 -27.74 -13.86 -9.76
CA VAL A 297 -28.72 -12.79 -9.98
C VAL A 297 -28.07 -11.64 -10.75
N ASN A 298 -28.86 -10.64 -11.12
CA ASN A 298 -28.38 -9.39 -11.72
C ASN A 298 -29.19 -8.22 -11.16
N THR A 299 -28.52 -7.16 -10.72
CA THR A 299 -29.16 -5.97 -10.14
C THR A 299 -28.84 -4.69 -10.93
N PRO A 300 -29.73 -3.66 -10.89
CA PRO A 300 -29.50 -2.39 -11.59
C PRO A 300 -28.20 -1.71 -11.19
N GLN A 301 -27.58 -0.97 -12.12
CA GLN A 301 -26.37 -0.21 -11.85
C GLN A 301 -26.65 1.21 -11.33
N VAL A 302 -27.71 1.85 -11.83
CA VAL A 302 -28.15 3.18 -11.38
C VAL A 302 -29.28 2.99 -10.36
N VAL A 303 -29.08 3.51 -9.16
CA VAL A 303 -30.00 3.28 -8.03
C VAL A 303 -30.28 4.59 -7.30
N ASP A 304 -31.55 4.78 -6.92
CA ASP A 304 -32.02 5.94 -6.17
C ASP A 304 -31.25 6.12 -4.85
N ARG A 305 -30.87 7.36 -4.56
CA ARG A 305 -30.24 7.81 -3.31
C ARG A 305 -30.87 7.19 -2.06
N LYS A 306 -32.19 7.02 -2.04
CA LYS A 306 -32.94 6.48 -0.89
C LYS A 306 -32.43 5.11 -0.43
N LEU A 307 -32.02 4.24 -1.36
CA LEU A 307 -31.49 2.93 -0.95
C LEU A 307 -30.12 3.07 -0.27
N TRP A 308 -29.31 4.01 -0.72
CA TRP A 308 -27.98 4.29 -0.16
C TRP A 308 -28.08 4.92 1.23
N GLU A 309 -29.06 5.80 1.47
CA GLU A 309 -29.37 6.35 2.80
C GLU A 309 -29.91 5.25 3.74
N ALA A 310 -30.89 4.48 3.28
CA ALA A 310 -31.46 3.38 4.06
C ALA A 310 -30.37 2.37 4.47
N SER A 311 -29.48 2.02 3.55
CA SER A 311 -28.36 1.11 3.82
C SER A 311 -27.22 1.73 4.65
N GLY A 312 -27.15 3.05 4.79
CA GLY A 312 -26.09 3.74 5.53
C GLY A 312 -24.82 4.02 4.71
N HIS A 313 -24.83 3.71 3.42
CA HIS A 313 -23.70 3.93 2.51
C HIS A 313 -23.60 5.39 2.09
N TRP A 314 -24.72 6.11 2.04
CA TRP A 314 -24.71 7.53 1.67
C TRP A 314 -23.90 8.35 2.67
N GLU A 315 -24.09 8.13 3.97
CA GLU A 315 -23.38 8.92 5.00
C GLU A 315 -21.89 8.59 5.09
N LYS A 316 -21.48 7.39 4.69
CA LYS A 316 -20.13 6.85 4.94
C LYS A 316 -19.27 6.65 3.69
N TYR A 317 -19.89 6.61 2.52
CA TYR A 317 -19.22 6.23 1.27
C TYR A 317 -19.55 7.16 0.10
N GLN A 318 -20.38 8.19 0.30
CA GLN A 318 -20.79 9.12 -0.76
C GLN A 318 -19.59 9.78 -1.47
N GLU A 319 -18.53 10.12 -0.74
CA GLU A 319 -17.32 10.72 -1.33
C GLU A 319 -16.64 9.83 -2.38
N HIS A 320 -16.93 8.52 -2.32
CA HIS A 320 -16.44 7.51 -3.25
C HIS A 320 -17.51 7.04 -4.26
N MET A 321 -18.64 7.75 -4.39
CA MET A 321 -19.74 7.39 -5.30
C MET A 321 -19.82 8.34 -6.49
N PHE A 322 -20.12 7.79 -7.67
CA PHE A 322 -20.53 8.60 -8.81
C PHE A 322 -22.01 8.96 -8.69
N ILE A 323 -22.29 10.25 -8.55
CA ILE A 323 -23.66 10.77 -8.45
C ILE A 323 -24.21 11.08 -9.84
N VAL A 324 -25.44 10.66 -10.09
CA VAL A 324 -26.17 10.86 -11.33
C VAL A 324 -27.41 11.68 -11.01
N GLU A 325 -27.43 12.94 -11.46
CA GLU A 325 -28.63 13.78 -11.41
C GLU A 325 -29.43 13.60 -12.69
N VAL A 326 -30.71 13.27 -12.56
CA VAL A 326 -31.64 13.26 -13.70
C VAL A 326 -32.49 14.51 -13.64
N ASP A 327 -32.34 15.34 -14.67
CA ASP A 327 -33.13 16.55 -14.87
C ASP A 327 -34.31 16.23 -15.81
N GLU A 328 -35.50 16.05 -15.24
CA GLU A 328 -36.73 15.86 -16.02
C GLU A 328 -37.45 17.19 -16.15
N GLU A 329 -37.76 17.58 -17.40
CA GLU A 329 -38.33 18.89 -17.80
C GLU A 329 -39.66 19.26 -17.11
N HIS A 330 -40.26 18.35 -16.33
CA HIS A 330 -41.52 18.52 -15.59
C HIS A 330 -41.47 18.05 -14.12
N ALA A 331 -40.31 17.63 -13.61
CA ALA A 331 -40.17 17.25 -12.21
C ALA A 331 -39.97 18.48 -11.31
N ARG A 332 -40.62 18.50 -10.13
CA ARG A 332 -40.48 19.60 -9.16
C ARG A 332 -39.11 19.61 -8.48
N GLU A 333 -38.44 18.46 -8.44
CA GLU A 333 -37.13 18.25 -7.83
C GLU A 333 -36.32 17.29 -8.71
N LYS A 334 -35.02 17.53 -8.82
CA LYS A 334 -34.10 16.62 -9.53
C LYS A 334 -34.04 15.28 -8.80
N SER A 335 -34.14 14.17 -9.53
CA SER A 335 -33.87 12.86 -8.91
C SER A 335 -32.36 12.67 -8.80
N VAL A 336 -31.90 12.29 -7.61
CA VAL A 336 -30.50 12.00 -7.33
C VAL A 336 -30.35 10.49 -7.25
N ASN A 337 -29.58 9.94 -8.18
CA ASN A 337 -29.20 8.54 -8.21
C ASN A 337 -27.68 8.42 -8.01
N ALA A 338 -27.21 7.20 -7.84
CA ALA A 338 -25.79 6.90 -7.92
C ALA A 338 -25.56 5.63 -8.73
N LEU A 339 -24.41 5.56 -9.39
CA LEU A 339 -23.88 4.28 -9.83
C LEU A 339 -23.51 3.47 -8.59
N LYS A 340 -23.92 2.20 -8.53
CA LYS A 340 -23.68 1.36 -7.36
C LYS A 340 -22.18 1.22 -7.08
N PRO A 341 -21.70 1.55 -5.86
CA PRO A 341 -20.32 1.28 -5.47
C PRO A 341 -20.11 -0.17 -5.00
N MET A 342 -21.21 -0.91 -4.79
CA MET A 342 -21.28 -2.29 -4.31
C MET A 342 -22.69 -2.87 -4.52
N ASN A 343 -22.82 -4.20 -4.48
CA ASN A 343 -24.08 -4.90 -4.80
C ASN A 343 -24.98 -5.16 -3.59
N CYS A 344 -24.44 -5.11 -2.37
CA CYS A 344 -25.10 -5.56 -1.13
C CYS A 344 -26.52 -5.02 -0.94
N PRO A 345 -26.78 -3.69 -1.00
CA PRO A 345 -28.13 -3.17 -0.78
C PRO A 345 -29.15 -3.72 -1.77
N CYS A 346 -28.76 -3.93 -3.03
CA CYS A 346 -29.63 -4.49 -4.06
C CYS A 346 -29.90 -5.98 -3.84
N HIS A 347 -28.93 -6.76 -3.36
CA HIS A 347 -29.12 -8.18 -3.02
C HIS A 347 -30.09 -8.34 -1.85
N VAL A 348 -30.04 -7.44 -0.86
CA VAL A 348 -31.04 -7.41 0.22
C VAL A 348 -32.45 -7.13 -0.34
N GLN A 349 -32.59 -6.25 -1.35
CA GLN A 349 -33.90 -6.02 -1.97
C GLN A 349 -34.45 -7.28 -2.67
N ILE A 350 -33.58 -8.10 -3.28
CA ILE A 350 -33.99 -9.41 -3.83
C ILE A 350 -34.38 -10.37 -2.69
N TYR A 351 -33.58 -10.45 -1.62
CA TYR A 351 -33.87 -11.29 -0.46
C TYR A 351 -35.24 -10.99 0.15
N ASN A 352 -35.58 -9.69 0.26
CA ASN A 352 -36.85 -9.20 0.78
C ASN A 352 -38.07 -9.58 -0.06
N GLN A 353 -37.88 -10.03 -1.31
CA GLN A 353 -38.99 -10.51 -2.13
C GLN A 353 -39.42 -11.91 -1.71
N GLY A 354 -40.65 -12.00 -1.21
CA GLY A 354 -41.26 -13.25 -0.76
C GLY A 354 -40.82 -13.68 0.65
N LEU A 355 -41.63 -14.52 1.29
CA LEU A 355 -41.35 -15.04 2.63
C LEU A 355 -40.17 -16.02 2.59
N LYS A 356 -39.33 -15.99 3.62
CA LYS A 356 -38.19 -16.90 3.83
C LYS A 356 -38.41 -17.68 5.11
N SER A 357 -38.26 -18.99 5.09
CA SER A 357 -38.20 -19.85 6.27
C SER A 357 -36.75 -20.07 6.69
N TYR A 358 -36.52 -20.38 7.96
CA TYR A 358 -35.22 -20.86 8.43
C TYR A 358 -34.70 -22.07 7.61
N ARG A 359 -35.60 -22.84 6.98
CA ARG A 359 -35.27 -23.97 6.08
C ARG A 359 -34.72 -23.56 4.73
N ASP A 360 -34.96 -22.32 4.32
CA ASP A 360 -34.44 -21.77 3.07
C ASP A 360 -33.02 -21.21 3.26
N LEU A 361 -32.53 -21.15 4.52
CA LEU A 361 -31.20 -20.69 4.86
C LEU A 361 -30.23 -21.88 5.05
N PRO A 362 -28.98 -21.78 4.57
CA PRO A 362 -28.35 -20.58 4.01
C PRO A 362 -28.72 -20.34 2.53
N LEU A 363 -29.11 -19.10 2.21
CA LEU A 363 -29.34 -18.65 0.83
C LEU A 363 -28.10 -17.91 0.32
N ARG A 364 -27.45 -18.47 -0.70
CA ARG A 364 -26.24 -17.91 -1.30
C ARG A 364 -26.56 -17.21 -2.62
N MET A 365 -26.54 -15.89 -2.64
CA MET A 365 -26.85 -15.07 -3.82
C MET A 365 -25.57 -14.51 -4.42
N ALA A 366 -25.29 -14.77 -5.70
CA ALA A 366 -24.08 -14.28 -6.36
C ALA A 366 -24.42 -13.37 -7.55
N GLU A 367 -23.55 -12.42 -7.86
CA GLU A 367 -23.66 -11.55 -9.03
C GLU A 367 -22.27 -11.21 -9.55
N PHE A 368 -22.08 -11.30 -10.87
CA PHE A 368 -20.94 -10.63 -11.51
C PHE A 368 -21.25 -9.13 -11.62
N GLY A 369 -21.21 -8.46 -10.47
CA GLY A 369 -21.77 -7.13 -10.29
C GLY A 369 -20.82 -6.04 -10.76
N SER A 370 -21.20 -5.34 -11.83
CA SER A 370 -20.51 -4.15 -12.32
C SER A 370 -20.78 -2.96 -11.41
N CYS A 371 -19.73 -2.48 -10.75
CA CYS A 371 -19.77 -1.40 -9.77
C CYS A 371 -18.84 -0.27 -10.18
N ASN A 372 -19.08 0.92 -9.61
CA ASN A 372 -18.27 2.10 -9.85
C ASN A 372 -17.89 2.81 -8.55
N ARG A 373 -16.61 3.12 -8.38
CA ARG A 373 -16.08 3.90 -7.25
C ARG A 373 -15.33 5.11 -7.74
N TYR A 374 -15.59 6.26 -7.14
CA TYR A 374 -14.89 7.51 -7.41
C TYR A 374 -13.51 7.50 -6.76
N GLU A 375 -12.57 6.84 -7.42
CA GLU A 375 -11.15 6.84 -7.04
C GLU A 375 -10.47 8.14 -7.51
N PRO A 376 -9.60 8.76 -6.69
CA PRO A 376 -8.76 9.87 -7.14
C PRO A 376 -7.92 9.47 -8.36
N SER A 377 -7.75 10.38 -9.33
CA SER A 377 -7.02 10.08 -10.58
C SER A 377 -5.58 9.60 -10.33
N GLY A 378 -4.89 10.18 -9.34
CA GLY A 378 -3.54 9.78 -8.95
C GLY A 378 -3.44 8.40 -8.30
N ALA A 379 -4.55 7.79 -7.89
CA ALA A 379 -4.58 6.45 -7.30
C ALA A 379 -4.83 5.36 -8.35
N LEU A 380 -5.22 5.71 -9.59
CA LEU A 380 -5.47 4.75 -10.66
C LEU A 380 -4.18 4.04 -11.08
N HIS A 381 -4.25 2.72 -11.28
CA HIS A 381 -3.07 1.92 -11.64
C HIS A 381 -3.45 0.77 -12.57
N GLY A 382 -3.29 1.01 -13.88
CA GLY A 382 -3.63 0.04 -14.93
C GLY A 382 -5.00 -0.59 -14.66
N ILE A 383 -5.11 -1.92 -14.78
CA ILE A 383 -6.36 -2.64 -14.47
C ILE A 383 -6.47 -3.08 -13.01
N MET A 384 -5.45 -2.82 -12.19
CA MET A 384 -5.42 -3.22 -10.77
C MET A 384 -6.13 -2.23 -9.84
N ARG A 385 -6.22 -0.96 -10.22
CA ARG A 385 -7.01 0.05 -9.49
C ARG A 385 -7.75 0.94 -10.48
N VAL A 386 -9.06 0.72 -10.56
CA VAL A 386 -9.96 1.25 -11.60
C VAL A 386 -11.22 1.86 -10.96
N ARG A 387 -11.90 2.72 -11.70
CA ARG A 387 -13.17 3.34 -11.31
C ARG A 387 -14.38 2.49 -11.65
N GLY A 388 -14.31 1.68 -12.70
CA GLY A 388 -15.32 0.69 -13.07
C GLY A 388 -14.74 -0.70 -12.96
N PHE A 389 -15.43 -1.58 -12.26
CA PHE A 389 -14.96 -2.93 -12.02
C PHE A 389 -16.12 -3.89 -11.84
N THR A 390 -15.88 -5.17 -12.11
CA THR A 390 -16.86 -6.23 -11.87
C THR A 390 -16.29 -7.20 -10.85
N GLN A 391 -17.06 -7.56 -9.83
CA GLN A 391 -16.63 -8.53 -8.82
C GLN A 391 -17.35 -9.87 -8.98
N ASP A 392 -16.73 -10.96 -8.54
CA ASP A 392 -17.40 -12.25 -8.31
C ASP A 392 -18.19 -12.25 -6.97
N ASP A 393 -18.95 -11.18 -6.77
CA ASP A 393 -19.57 -10.81 -5.51
C ASP A 393 -20.68 -11.80 -5.13
N ALA A 394 -20.81 -12.08 -3.85
CA ALA A 394 -21.93 -12.85 -3.33
C ALA A 394 -22.27 -12.48 -1.89
N HIS A 395 -23.55 -12.59 -1.57
CA HIS A 395 -24.12 -12.36 -0.26
C HIS A 395 -24.83 -13.63 0.21
N ILE A 396 -24.36 -14.18 1.33
CA ILE A 396 -24.93 -15.36 1.96
C ILE A 396 -25.81 -14.90 3.11
N PHE A 397 -27.11 -15.15 3.01
CA PHE A 397 -28.05 -14.94 4.10
C PHE A 397 -28.15 -16.25 4.90
N CYS A 398 -27.75 -16.21 6.16
CA CYS A 398 -27.74 -17.39 7.03
C CYS A 398 -28.23 -17.05 8.44
N THR A 399 -28.49 -18.07 9.25
CA THR A 399 -28.70 -17.89 10.68
C THR A 399 -27.35 -17.67 11.38
N GLU A 400 -27.38 -17.18 12.63
CA GLU A 400 -26.13 -16.92 13.38
C GLU A 400 -25.32 -18.20 13.63
N ASP A 401 -25.99 -19.32 13.90
CA ASP A 401 -25.35 -20.62 14.11
C ASP A 401 -24.72 -21.21 12.83
N GLN A 402 -25.11 -20.72 11.66
CA GLN A 402 -24.60 -21.15 10.37
C GLN A 402 -23.29 -20.43 9.96
N ILE A 403 -22.89 -19.35 10.63
CA ILE A 403 -21.70 -18.54 10.26
C ILE A 403 -20.44 -19.41 10.18
N GLU A 404 -20.22 -20.30 11.14
CA GLU A 404 -19.05 -21.18 11.18
C GLU A 404 -19.02 -22.14 9.98
N ALA A 405 -20.15 -22.82 9.71
CA ALA A 405 -20.26 -23.77 8.61
C ALA A 405 -20.09 -23.10 7.24
N GLU A 406 -20.68 -21.91 7.06
CA GLU A 406 -20.55 -21.13 5.83
C GLU A 406 -19.14 -20.58 5.63
N THR A 407 -18.48 -20.12 6.70
CA THR A 407 -17.08 -19.67 6.66
C THR A 407 -16.16 -20.81 6.21
N LYS A 408 -16.31 -21.99 6.79
CA LYS A 408 -15.53 -23.18 6.40
C LYS A 408 -15.79 -23.59 4.95
N THR A 409 -17.05 -23.57 4.53
CA THR A 409 -17.45 -23.88 3.16
C THR A 409 -16.84 -22.90 2.17
N PHE A 410 -16.86 -21.60 2.49
CA PHE A 410 -16.27 -20.57 1.65
C PHE A 410 -14.75 -20.68 1.57
N ILE A 411 -14.05 -20.92 2.69
CA ILE A 411 -12.59 -21.10 2.70
C ILE A 411 -12.19 -22.29 1.80
N ALA A 412 -12.90 -23.42 1.89
CA ALA A 412 -12.64 -24.57 1.03
C ALA A 412 -12.90 -24.27 -0.45
N PHE A 413 -14.00 -23.57 -0.75
CA PHE A 413 -14.37 -23.12 -2.09
C PHE A 413 -13.30 -22.20 -2.71
N LEU A 414 -12.87 -21.18 -1.96
CA LEU A 414 -11.83 -20.24 -2.37
C LEU A 414 -10.48 -20.94 -2.57
N SER A 415 -10.13 -21.88 -1.69
CA SER A 415 -8.88 -22.64 -1.78
C SER A 415 -8.81 -23.52 -3.03
N GLU A 416 -9.94 -24.10 -3.48
CA GLU A 416 -10.02 -24.85 -4.74
C GLU A 416 -9.74 -23.94 -5.94
N ILE A 417 -10.39 -22.78 -5.97
CA ILE A 417 -10.26 -21.80 -7.05
C ILE A 417 -8.84 -21.25 -7.17
N TYR A 418 -8.23 -20.86 -6.05
CA TYR A 418 -6.86 -20.37 -6.04
C TYR A 418 -5.86 -21.41 -6.55
N ARG A 419 -6.02 -22.67 -6.13
CA ARG A 419 -5.18 -23.77 -6.62
C ARG A 419 -5.33 -23.99 -8.12
N ASP A 420 -6.55 -23.97 -8.65
CA ASP A 420 -6.80 -24.10 -10.10
C ASP A 420 -6.16 -22.96 -10.92
N LEU A 421 -6.03 -21.78 -10.31
CA LEU A 421 -5.43 -20.57 -10.88
C LEU A 421 -3.92 -20.47 -10.64
N GLY A 422 -3.31 -21.46 -10.00
CA GLY A 422 -1.87 -21.55 -9.78
C GLY A 422 -1.36 -20.94 -8.46
N PHE A 423 -2.25 -20.56 -7.55
CA PHE A 423 -1.92 -20.06 -6.22
C PHE A 423 -2.13 -21.18 -5.19
N ALA A 424 -1.07 -21.94 -4.91
CA ALA A 424 -1.13 -23.06 -3.98
C ALA A 424 -1.25 -22.63 -2.51
N ASP A 425 -0.71 -21.47 -2.18
CA ASP A 425 -0.64 -20.93 -0.82
C ASP A 425 -1.15 -19.48 -0.77
N PHE A 426 -1.76 -19.12 0.35
CA PHE A 426 -2.23 -17.76 0.63
C PHE A 426 -2.21 -17.51 2.14
N LYS A 427 -2.11 -16.25 2.54
CA LYS A 427 -2.23 -15.83 3.93
C LYS A 427 -3.67 -15.42 4.21
N VAL A 428 -4.14 -15.65 5.43
CA VAL A 428 -5.42 -15.12 5.91
C VAL A 428 -5.14 -14.08 6.97
N LEU A 429 -5.64 -12.87 6.76
CA LEU A 429 -5.60 -11.79 7.74
C LEU A 429 -7.01 -11.53 8.28
N PHE A 430 -7.11 -11.22 9.56
CA PHE A 430 -8.34 -10.81 10.23
C PHE A 430 -8.27 -9.30 10.49
N SER A 431 -9.21 -8.57 9.91
CA SER A 431 -9.37 -7.14 10.13
C SER A 431 -10.53 -6.87 11.09
N ASP A 432 -10.22 -6.26 12.22
CA ASP A 432 -11.17 -5.85 13.25
C ASP A 432 -11.76 -4.45 12.95
N ARG A 433 -12.54 -3.92 13.90
CA ARG A 433 -13.29 -2.68 13.72
C ARG A 433 -12.43 -1.47 13.32
N PRO A 434 -12.82 -0.72 12.27
CA PRO A 434 -12.19 0.55 11.91
C PRO A 434 -12.67 1.69 12.84
N GLU A 435 -11.99 2.84 12.77
CA GLU A 435 -12.39 4.06 13.49
C GLU A 435 -13.79 4.54 13.05
N THR A 436 -14.06 4.54 11.74
CA THR A 436 -15.36 4.91 11.16
C THR A 436 -16.21 3.67 10.91
N ARG A 437 -17.23 3.41 11.77
CA ARG A 437 -18.04 2.18 11.72
C ARG A 437 -19.54 2.37 12.01
N ALA A 438 -20.35 1.37 11.65
CA ALA A 438 -21.78 1.24 11.90
C ALA A 438 -22.05 0.15 12.95
N GLY A 439 -23.15 0.26 13.68
CA GLY A 439 -23.52 -0.71 14.72
C GLY A 439 -22.89 -0.41 16.09
N ALA A 440 -23.48 -0.98 17.13
CA ALA A 440 -23.02 -0.83 18.51
C ALA A 440 -21.79 -1.72 18.80
N ASP A 441 -21.06 -1.42 19.88
CA ASP A 441 -19.85 -2.15 20.26
C ASP A 441 -20.12 -3.64 20.53
N GLU A 442 -21.29 -3.95 21.10
CA GLU A 442 -21.70 -5.31 21.40
C GLU A 442 -21.93 -6.13 20.12
N VAL A 443 -22.40 -5.48 19.04
CA VAL A 443 -22.55 -6.13 17.72
C VAL A 443 -21.18 -6.42 17.13
N TRP A 444 -20.23 -5.50 17.28
CA TRP A 444 -18.86 -5.69 16.83
C TRP A 444 -18.14 -6.79 17.60
N ASP A 445 -18.23 -6.79 18.93
CA ASP A 445 -17.64 -7.84 19.79
C ASP A 445 -18.16 -9.22 19.37
N LYS A 446 -19.46 -9.32 19.11
CA LYS A 446 -20.10 -10.54 18.61
C LYS A 446 -19.60 -10.94 17.22
N SER A 447 -19.53 -10.00 16.29
CA SER A 447 -19.11 -10.25 14.91
C SER A 447 -17.66 -10.71 14.83
N GLU A 448 -16.77 -10.03 15.57
CA GLU A 448 -15.34 -10.33 15.63
C GLU A 448 -15.12 -11.71 16.25
N ALA A 449 -15.79 -12.01 17.37
CA ALA A 449 -15.73 -13.32 18.01
C ALA A 449 -16.25 -14.44 17.11
N ALA A 450 -17.40 -14.23 16.43
CA ALA A 450 -18.00 -15.21 15.54
C ALA A 450 -17.08 -15.53 14.36
N LEU A 451 -16.55 -14.51 13.68
CA LEU A 451 -15.67 -14.71 12.52
C LEU A 451 -14.33 -15.35 12.91
N LEU A 452 -13.74 -14.92 14.03
CA LEU A 452 -12.46 -15.48 14.50
C LEU A 452 -12.63 -16.94 14.94
N SER A 453 -13.70 -17.27 15.66
CA SER A 453 -14.03 -18.65 16.03
C SER A 453 -14.27 -19.52 14.81
N ALA A 454 -15.04 -19.02 13.83
CA ALA A 454 -15.31 -19.71 12.59
C ALA A 454 -14.04 -20.00 11.77
N THR A 455 -13.12 -19.04 11.72
CA THR A 455 -11.83 -19.17 11.02
C THR A 455 -10.95 -20.23 11.68
N ARG A 456 -10.87 -20.23 13.02
CA ARG A 456 -10.11 -21.23 13.79
C ARG A 456 -10.72 -22.63 13.68
N ALA A 457 -12.05 -22.73 13.69
CA ALA A 457 -12.76 -23.99 13.47
C ALA A 457 -12.56 -24.55 12.05
N ALA A 458 -12.31 -23.68 11.06
CA ALA A 458 -11.89 -24.06 9.73
C ALA A 458 -10.41 -24.51 9.65
N GLY A 459 -9.67 -24.46 10.76
CA GLY A 459 -8.28 -24.90 10.87
C GLY A 459 -7.25 -23.83 10.47
N ILE A 460 -7.65 -22.55 10.43
CA ILE A 460 -6.80 -21.43 10.06
C ILE A 460 -6.61 -20.53 11.27
N GLU A 461 -5.36 -20.24 11.65
CA GLU A 461 -5.05 -19.17 12.58
C GLU A 461 -4.69 -17.90 11.77
N PRO A 462 -5.54 -16.87 11.75
CA PRO A 462 -5.30 -15.70 10.91
C PRO A 462 -4.26 -14.76 11.54
N GLY A 463 -3.50 -14.06 10.68
CA GLY A 463 -2.73 -12.88 11.10
C GLY A 463 -3.67 -11.71 11.42
N LEU A 464 -3.23 -10.74 12.21
CA LEU A 464 -4.04 -9.55 12.52
C LEU A 464 -3.75 -8.43 11.53
N ASN A 465 -4.79 -7.70 11.12
CA ASN A 465 -4.72 -6.48 10.34
C ASN A 465 -5.59 -5.38 10.97
N PRO A 466 -5.14 -4.77 12.09
CA PRO A 466 -5.99 -3.95 12.94
C PRO A 466 -6.51 -2.68 12.24
N GLY A 467 -7.78 -2.34 12.44
CA GLY A 467 -8.43 -1.14 11.94
C GLY A 467 -8.90 -1.23 10.48
N GLU A 468 -8.67 -2.34 9.79
CA GLU A 468 -8.92 -2.46 8.36
C GLU A 468 -10.30 -3.05 8.02
N GLY A 469 -11.17 -3.34 9.00
CA GLY A 469 -12.51 -3.90 8.80
C GLY A 469 -13.41 -3.03 7.92
N ALA A 470 -14.46 -3.62 7.36
CA ALA A 470 -15.47 -2.85 6.64
C ALA A 470 -16.29 -2.00 7.63
N PHE A 471 -16.89 -0.89 7.20
CA PHE A 471 -17.64 -0.05 8.15
C PHE A 471 -18.85 -0.78 8.77
N TYR A 472 -19.34 -1.88 8.18
CA TYR A 472 -20.47 -2.68 8.65
C TYR A 472 -20.07 -4.00 9.34
N GLY A 473 -18.79 -4.35 9.43
CA GLY A 473 -18.36 -5.55 10.13
C GLY A 473 -16.89 -5.99 9.89
N PRO A 474 -16.40 -6.95 10.68
CA PRO A 474 -15.06 -7.49 10.54
C PRO A 474 -14.95 -8.36 9.29
N LYS A 475 -13.72 -8.55 8.80
CA LYS A 475 -13.47 -9.36 7.60
C LYS A 475 -12.23 -10.22 7.70
N LEU A 476 -12.28 -11.32 6.95
CA LEU A 476 -11.10 -12.06 6.52
C LEU A 476 -10.63 -11.52 5.17
N GLU A 477 -9.32 -11.40 5.05
CA GLU A 477 -8.62 -11.02 3.83
C GLU A 477 -7.74 -12.18 3.39
N PHE A 478 -7.92 -12.62 2.15
CA PHE A 478 -7.17 -13.70 1.56
C PHE A 478 -6.08 -13.11 0.66
N VAL A 479 -4.85 -13.13 1.15
CA VAL A 479 -3.70 -12.45 0.55
C VAL A 479 -2.86 -13.45 -0.25
N LEU A 480 -2.78 -13.23 -1.56
CA LEU A 480 -1.94 -13.97 -2.48
C LEU A 480 -0.55 -13.34 -2.54
N THR A 481 0.50 -14.15 -2.52
CA THR A 481 1.86 -13.68 -2.78
C THR A 481 2.24 -14.02 -4.22
N ASP A 482 2.63 -13.01 -5.01
CA ASP A 482 3.04 -13.24 -6.40
C ASP A 482 4.47 -13.82 -6.52
N ALA A 483 4.87 -14.13 -7.75
CA ALA A 483 6.15 -14.76 -8.06
C ALA A 483 7.40 -13.93 -7.69
N ILE A 484 7.25 -12.64 -7.36
CA ILE A 484 8.34 -11.76 -6.92
C ILE A 484 8.18 -11.30 -5.47
N GLY A 485 7.23 -11.88 -4.73
CA GLY A 485 7.07 -11.70 -3.29
C GLY A 485 6.18 -10.53 -2.88
N ARG A 486 5.37 -9.96 -3.78
CA ARG A 486 4.39 -8.92 -3.42
C ARG A 486 3.08 -9.56 -2.97
N ASP A 487 2.47 -8.96 -1.95
CA ASP A 487 1.22 -9.42 -1.36
C ASP A 487 0.02 -8.68 -1.98
N TRP A 488 -0.99 -9.45 -2.40
CA TRP A 488 -2.21 -8.99 -3.04
C TRP A 488 -3.42 -9.55 -2.30
N GLN A 489 -4.10 -8.73 -1.52
CA GLN A 489 -5.43 -9.09 -1.02
C GLN A 489 -6.35 -9.35 -2.21
N CYS A 490 -6.99 -10.51 -2.34
CA CYS A 490 -7.95 -10.78 -3.41
C CYS A 490 -9.31 -11.09 -2.81
N GLY A 491 -9.48 -12.32 -2.34
CA GLY A 491 -10.69 -12.78 -1.70
C GLY A 491 -10.94 -12.13 -0.34
N THR A 492 -12.22 -12.12 0.04
CA THR A 492 -12.68 -11.59 1.32
C THR A 492 -13.92 -12.35 1.79
N LEU A 493 -14.09 -12.44 3.11
CA LEU A 493 -15.31 -12.88 3.76
C LEU A 493 -15.61 -11.93 4.93
N GLN A 494 -16.79 -11.33 4.94
CA GLN A 494 -17.12 -10.24 5.87
C GLN A 494 -18.46 -10.57 6.54
N VAL A 495 -18.53 -10.44 7.86
CA VAL A 495 -19.77 -10.72 8.61
C VAL A 495 -20.49 -9.40 8.85
N ASP A 496 -21.75 -9.31 8.41
CA ASP A 496 -22.58 -8.12 8.53
C ASP A 496 -23.91 -8.43 9.24
N PHE A 497 -24.06 -7.83 10.41
CA PHE A 497 -25.30 -7.81 11.20
C PHE A 497 -26.10 -6.52 11.01
N VAL A 498 -25.48 -5.49 10.42
CA VAL A 498 -26.02 -4.13 10.31
C VAL A 498 -26.97 -4.01 9.12
N LEU A 499 -26.55 -4.42 7.93
CA LEU A 499 -27.33 -4.16 6.72
C LEU A 499 -28.67 -4.94 6.69
N PRO A 500 -28.75 -6.21 7.12
CA PRO A 500 -30.03 -6.90 7.28
C PRO A 500 -31.00 -6.17 8.21
N GLU A 501 -30.52 -5.55 9.29
CA GLU A 501 -31.34 -4.75 10.20
C GLU A 501 -31.81 -3.46 9.52
N ARG A 502 -30.89 -2.71 8.90
CA ARG A 502 -31.19 -1.41 8.27
C ARG A 502 -32.18 -1.51 7.10
N LEU A 503 -32.13 -2.60 6.34
CA LEU A 503 -32.97 -2.82 5.16
C LEU A 503 -34.14 -3.79 5.40
N ASP A 504 -34.48 -4.01 6.67
CA ASP A 504 -35.61 -4.83 7.12
C ASP A 504 -35.64 -6.28 6.56
N ALA A 505 -34.48 -6.92 6.40
CA ALA A 505 -34.39 -8.32 6.00
C ALA A 505 -34.83 -9.26 7.14
N ASN A 506 -35.72 -10.21 6.86
CA ASN A 506 -36.25 -11.14 7.87
C ASN A 506 -36.43 -12.57 7.32
N TYR A 507 -36.48 -13.56 8.21
CA TYR A 507 -36.98 -14.92 7.94
C TYR A 507 -37.90 -15.39 9.07
N ILE A 508 -38.67 -16.47 8.83
CA ILE A 508 -39.52 -17.12 9.82
C ILE A 508 -38.75 -18.25 10.50
N GLY A 509 -38.54 -18.12 11.81
CA GLY A 509 -37.81 -19.09 12.64
C GLY A 509 -38.59 -20.35 12.96
N GLU A 510 -37.93 -21.29 13.64
CA GLU A 510 -38.56 -22.54 14.12
C GLU A 510 -39.69 -22.28 15.12
N ASP A 511 -39.62 -21.16 15.83
CA ASP A 511 -40.62 -20.65 16.77
C ASP A 511 -41.81 -19.96 16.08
N GLY A 512 -41.78 -19.82 14.75
CA GLY A 512 -42.78 -19.11 13.96
C GLY A 512 -42.70 -17.59 14.05
N ALA A 513 -41.70 -17.04 14.76
CA ALA A 513 -41.46 -15.60 14.86
C ALA A 513 -40.59 -15.10 13.70
N LYS A 514 -40.57 -13.77 13.51
CA LYS A 514 -39.66 -13.12 12.57
C LYS A 514 -38.29 -12.94 13.22
N HIS A 515 -37.25 -13.39 12.53
CA HIS A 515 -35.85 -13.24 12.92
C HIS A 515 -35.06 -12.53 11.83
N ARG A 516 -33.94 -11.92 12.20
CA ARG A 516 -33.00 -11.27 11.27
C ARG A 516 -31.95 -12.27 10.80
N PRO A 517 -31.72 -12.42 9.48
CA PRO A 517 -30.59 -13.19 9.01
C PRO A 517 -29.29 -12.40 9.26
N VAL A 518 -28.18 -13.12 9.37
CA VAL A 518 -26.84 -12.57 9.19
C VAL A 518 -26.51 -12.59 7.71
N MET A 519 -25.77 -11.59 7.24
CA MET A 519 -25.29 -11.56 5.87
C MET A 519 -23.77 -11.71 5.84
N LEU A 520 -23.27 -12.66 5.05
CA LEU A 520 -21.85 -12.81 4.77
C LEU A 520 -21.56 -12.26 3.37
N HIS A 521 -20.77 -11.19 3.29
CA HIS A 521 -20.27 -10.68 2.02
C HIS A 521 -19.03 -11.47 1.64
N ARG A 522 -18.94 -11.89 0.39
CA ARG A 522 -17.73 -12.54 -0.09
C ARG A 522 -17.41 -12.20 -1.53
N ALA A 523 -16.12 -12.19 -1.81
CA ALA A 523 -15.59 -12.28 -3.17
C ALA A 523 -14.42 -13.26 -3.13
N THR A 524 -14.19 -14.00 -4.21
CA THR A 524 -13.09 -14.99 -4.29
C THR A 524 -11.91 -14.38 -5.02
N LEU A 525 -12.15 -13.83 -6.21
CA LEU A 525 -11.13 -13.17 -7.01
C LEU A 525 -11.01 -11.69 -6.64
N GLY A 526 -12.09 -11.10 -6.11
CA GLY A 526 -12.22 -9.66 -5.99
C GLY A 526 -12.78 -9.11 -7.28
N SER A 527 -12.19 -8.03 -7.82
CA SER A 527 -12.56 -7.59 -9.17
C SER A 527 -11.82 -8.38 -10.26
N PHE A 528 -12.50 -8.66 -11.36
CA PHE A 528 -11.92 -9.37 -12.50
C PHE A 528 -10.75 -8.58 -13.10
N GLU A 529 -10.89 -7.26 -13.23
CA GLU A 529 -9.85 -6.36 -13.73
C GLU A 529 -8.57 -6.53 -12.91
N ARG A 530 -8.69 -6.47 -11.58
CA ARG A 530 -7.54 -6.56 -10.70
C ARG A 530 -6.94 -7.96 -10.68
N PHE A 531 -7.79 -8.98 -10.62
CA PHE A 531 -7.32 -10.36 -10.61
C PHE A 531 -6.61 -10.75 -11.91
N ILE A 532 -7.10 -10.32 -13.07
CA ILE A 532 -6.43 -10.51 -14.36
C ILE A 532 -5.07 -9.79 -14.38
N GLY A 533 -5.00 -8.57 -13.82
CA GLY A 533 -3.73 -7.89 -13.59
C GLY A 533 -2.75 -8.77 -12.81
N ILE A 534 -3.18 -9.28 -11.66
CA ILE A 534 -2.36 -10.14 -10.79
C ILE A 534 -1.93 -11.43 -11.51
N LEU A 535 -2.82 -12.05 -12.29
CA LEU A 535 -2.50 -13.24 -13.09
C LEU A 535 -1.40 -12.94 -14.13
N ILE A 536 -1.50 -11.81 -14.84
CA ILE A 536 -0.50 -11.40 -15.83
C ILE A 536 0.85 -11.20 -15.16
N GLU A 537 0.92 -10.48 -14.03
CA GLU A 537 2.21 -10.22 -13.37
C GLU A 537 2.81 -11.48 -12.73
N SER A 538 1.97 -12.31 -12.11
CA SER A 538 2.40 -13.56 -11.48
C SER A 538 2.97 -14.54 -12.51
N SER A 539 2.37 -14.59 -13.70
CA SER A 539 2.79 -15.48 -14.80
C SER A 539 3.79 -14.86 -15.76
N ALA A 540 4.16 -13.59 -15.60
CA ALA A 540 4.93 -12.82 -16.60
C ALA A 540 4.31 -12.89 -18.01
N GLY A 541 2.97 -12.91 -18.10
CA GLY A 541 2.21 -13.06 -19.35
C GLY A 541 2.04 -14.50 -19.84
N HIS A 542 2.71 -15.48 -19.22
CA HIS A 542 2.58 -16.91 -19.54
C HIS A 542 1.37 -17.54 -18.84
N LEU A 543 0.18 -17.12 -19.24
CA LEU A 543 -1.08 -17.58 -18.65
C LEU A 543 -1.26 -19.11 -18.75
N PRO A 544 -2.01 -19.73 -17.82
CA PRO A 544 -2.38 -21.13 -17.91
C PRO A 544 -3.02 -21.46 -19.26
N PHE A 545 -2.76 -22.66 -19.79
CA PHE A 545 -3.22 -23.06 -21.13
C PHE A 545 -4.72 -22.85 -21.35
N TRP A 546 -5.55 -23.10 -20.34
CA TRP A 546 -7.00 -22.94 -20.43
C TRP A 546 -7.48 -21.47 -20.43
N LEU A 547 -6.64 -20.53 -20.00
CA LEU A 547 -6.91 -19.08 -20.02
C LEU A 547 -6.21 -18.34 -21.16
N ALA A 548 -5.17 -18.94 -21.76
CA ALA A 548 -4.41 -18.29 -22.80
C ALA A 548 -5.31 -17.93 -24.00
N PRO A 549 -5.38 -16.66 -24.44
CA PRO A 549 -6.27 -16.24 -25.53
C PRO A 549 -5.88 -16.86 -26.87
N ARG A 550 -4.62 -17.28 -27.00
CA ARG A 550 -4.12 -18.07 -28.12
C ARG A 550 -3.42 -19.31 -27.60
N GLN A 551 -4.13 -20.43 -27.57
CA GLN A 551 -3.65 -21.68 -26.99
C GLN A 551 -2.68 -22.43 -27.90
N VAL A 552 -2.97 -22.46 -29.21
CA VAL A 552 -2.22 -23.20 -30.22
C VAL A 552 -2.04 -22.33 -31.46
N VAL A 553 -0.86 -22.42 -32.09
CA VAL A 553 -0.57 -21.83 -33.40
C VAL A 553 -0.07 -22.93 -34.31
N VAL A 554 -0.81 -23.23 -35.38
CA VAL A 554 -0.32 -24.10 -36.44
C VAL A 554 0.45 -23.24 -37.43
N ALA A 555 1.73 -23.56 -37.63
CA ALA A 555 2.61 -22.85 -38.55
C ALA A 555 3.12 -23.82 -39.61
N SER A 556 2.90 -23.48 -40.89
CA SER A 556 3.41 -24.21 -42.03
C SER A 556 4.86 -23.81 -42.33
N ILE A 557 5.69 -24.78 -42.73
CA ILE A 557 7.06 -24.49 -43.21
C ILE A 557 7.03 -23.96 -44.65
N VAL A 558 6.05 -24.39 -45.44
CA VAL A 558 5.88 -24.06 -46.86
C VAL A 558 4.47 -23.55 -47.11
N THR A 559 4.35 -22.59 -48.04
CA THR A 559 3.06 -21.95 -48.40
C THR A 559 2.03 -22.96 -48.91
N ASP A 560 2.46 -24.03 -49.60
CA ASP A 560 1.57 -25.06 -50.13
C ASP A 560 0.83 -25.84 -49.01
N ALA A 561 1.36 -25.84 -47.78
CA ALA A 561 0.71 -26.48 -46.63
C ALA A 561 -0.25 -25.54 -45.89
N ASN A 562 -0.41 -24.27 -46.31
CA ASN A 562 -1.30 -23.31 -45.65
C ASN A 562 -2.75 -23.79 -45.66
N GLY A 563 -3.23 -24.35 -46.78
CA GLY A 563 -4.60 -24.85 -46.86
C GLY A 563 -4.91 -25.97 -45.86
N TRP A 564 -3.92 -26.81 -45.55
CA TRP A 564 -4.05 -27.84 -44.49
C TRP A 564 -3.97 -27.26 -43.08
N ALA A 565 -3.22 -26.17 -42.88
CA ALA A 565 -3.07 -25.53 -41.57
C ALA A 565 -4.25 -24.61 -41.20
N GLU A 566 -4.99 -24.11 -42.20
CA GLU A 566 -6.19 -23.30 -42.04
C GLU A 566 -7.46 -24.14 -41.77
N GLU A 567 -7.50 -25.38 -42.28
CA GLU A 567 -8.52 -26.40 -41.96
C GLU A 567 -8.31 -26.98 -40.56
#